data_AF-A0A7N2KP18-F1
#
_entry.id   AF-A0A7N2KP18-F1
#
_cell.length_a   1.000
_cell.length_b   1.000
_cell.length_c   1.000
_cell.angle_alpha   90.00
_cell.angle_beta   90.00
_cell.angle_gamma   90.00
#
_symmetry.space_group_name_H-M   'P 1'
#
loop_
_entity.id
_entity.type
_entity.pdbx_description
1 polymer ?
#
loop_
_entity_poly.entity_id
_entity_poly.type
_entity_poly.pdbx_seq_one_letter_code
_entity_poly.pdbx_strand_id
1 'polypeptide(L)'
;MPRTSTQGVSTYQRLILIDKEGNRVQAVLFGHDIQLHDDTLIQARTYFITNALKPIPTKLRLVDHNYRWIINTRTVIKDVLEDEISFHTTEYSFVPVRSQFVTIPN
;
A
#
# COMPACT_ATOMS: atom_id res chain seq x y z
N MET A 1 -1.61 -9.47 -0.05
CA MET A 1 -1.22 -10.70 0.68
C MET A 1 -1.17 -10.41 2.18
N PRO A 2 -2.09 -11.00 2.96
CA PRO A 2 -2.10 -10.94 4.42
C PRO A 2 -0.86 -11.59 5.05
N ARG A 3 -0.46 -11.11 6.22
CA ARG A 3 0.63 -11.64 7.04
C ARG A 3 0.20 -11.75 8.50
N THR A 4 0.72 -12.73 9.22
CA THR A 4 0.52 -12.84 10.67
C THR A 4 1.50 -11.94 11.40
N SER A 5 1.03 -11.25 12.45
CA SER A 5 1.91 -10.47 13.32
C SER A 5 2.90 -11.37 14.05
N THR A 6 4.02 -10.80 14.48
CA THR A 6 5.10 -11.54 15.18
C THR A 6 4.64 -12.20 16.48
N GLN A 7 3.56 -11.70 17.08
CA GLN A 7 2.96 -12.24 18.29
C GLN A 7 1.85 -13.28 18.00
N GLY A 8 1.54 -13.56 16.72
CA GLY A 8 0.55 -14.57 16.33
C GLY A 8 -0.93 -14.20 16.53
N VAL A 9 -1.22 -13.07 17.20
CA VAL A 9 -2.58 -12.70 17.63
C VAL A 9 -3.43 -12.11 16.50
N SER A 10 -2.82 -11.51 15.49
CA SER A 10 -3.55 -10.76 14.46
C SER A 10 -2.92 -10.89 13.08
N THR A 11 -3.77 -10.97 12.06
CA THR A 11 -3.36 -10.85 10.66
C THR A 11 -3.45 -9.40 10.21
N TYR A 12 -2.55 -9.00 9.33
CA TYR A 12 -2.53 -7.66 8.74
C TYR A 12 -2.15 -7.73 7.26
N GLN A 13 -2.71 -6.84 6.46
CA GLN A 13 -2.32 -6.65 5.06
C GLN A 13 -1.83 -5.22 4.89
N ARG A 14 -0.69 -5.05 4.22
CA ARG A 14 -0.13 -3.74 3.87
C ARG A 14 -0.34 -3.45 2.40
N LEU A 15 -0.73 -2.22 2.10
CA LEU A 15 -0.83 -1.68 0.76
C LEU A 15 0.05 -0.43 0.66
N ILE A 16 0.63 -0.20 -0.51
CA ILE A 16 1.22 1.09 -0.86
C ILE A 16 0.30 1.71 -1.90
N LEU A 17 -0.26 2.86 -1.55
CA LEU A 17 -1.12 3.64 -2.43
C LEU A 17 -0.30 4.78 -3.02
N ILE A 18 -0.57 5.11 -4.27
CA ILE A 18 0.15 6.15 -5.02
C ILE A 18 -0.89 7.03 -5.69
N ASP A 19 -0.74 8.35 -5.56
CA ASP A 19 -1.57 9.30 -6.29
C ASP A 19 -0.97 9.68 -7.65
N LYS A 20 -1.67 10.54 -8.38
CA LYS A 20 -1.23 11.03 -9.71
C LYS A 20 0.09 11.81 -9.69
N GLU A 21 0.48 12.38 -8.56
CA GLU A 21 1.72 13.15 -8.38
C GLU A 21 2.88 12.24 -7.96
N GLY A 22 2.61 10.94 -7.78
CA GLY A 22 3.59 9.97 -7.30
C GLY A 22 3.75 9.98 -5.79
N ASN A 23 2.93 10.72 -5.04
CA ASN A 23 2.97 10.71 -3.58
C ASN A 23 2.51 9.34 -3.10
N ARG A 24 3.31 8.75 -2.21
CA ARG A 24 3.07 7.40 -1.71
C ARG A 24 2.57 7.48 -0.26
N VAL A 25 1.54 6.70 0.05
CA VAL A 25 1.08 6.51 1.43
C VAL A 25 0.95 5.02 1.72
N GLN A 26 1.37 4.62 2.91
CA GLN A 26 1.19 3.24 3.36
C GLN A 26 -0.17 3.06 4.02
N ALA A 27 -0.92 2.05 3.59
CA ALA A 27 -2.17 1.65 4.19
C ALA A 27 -2.06 0.26 4.84
N VAL A 28 -2.85 0.02 5.89
CA VAL A 28 -2.89 -1.25 6.62
C VAL A 28 -4.34 -1.65 6.91
N LEU A 29 -4.66 -2.92 6.65
CA LEU A 29 -5.89 -3.59 7.05
C LEU A 29 -5.56 -4.64 8.11
N PHE A 30 -6.51 -4.95 9.00
CA PHE A 30 -6.32 -5.93 10.06
C PHE A 30 -7.47 -6.93 10.09
N GLY A 31 -7.17 -8.21 10.35
CA GLY A 31 -8.16 -9.24 10.65
C GLY A 31 -9.36 -9.24 9.69
N HIS A 32 -10.56 -8.99 10.25
CA HIS A 32 -11.81 -8.99 9.51
C HIS A 32 -11.87 -7.96 8.38
N ASP A 33 -11.24 -6.79 8.54
CA ASP A 33 -11.24 -5.73 7.51
C ASP A 33 -10.55 -6.20 6.22
N ILE A 34 -9.61 -7.14 6.31
CA ILE A 34 -8.94 -7.75 5.15
C ILE A 34 -9.96 -8.48 4.28
N GLN A 35 -10.79 -9.31 4.91
CA GLN A 35 -11.80 -10.11 4.19
C GLN A 35 -12.90 -9.22 3.62
N LEU A 36 -13.30 -8.18 4.36
CA LEU A 36 -14.33 -7.24 3.93
C LEU A 36 -13.95 -6.49 2.65
N HIS A 37 -12.67 -6.25 2.42
CA HIS A 37 -12.17 -5.45 1.32
C HIS A 37 -11.39 -6.23 0.26
N ASP A 38 -11.39 -7.57 0.31
CA ASP A 38 -10.61 -8.41 -0.60
C ASP A 38 -11.09 -8.22 -2.05
N ASP A 39 -12.40 -8.16 -2.26
CA ASP A 39 -13.03 -7.93 -3.57
C ASP A 39 -13.14 -6.43 -3.94
N THR A 40 -12.88 -5.52 -3.00
CA THR A 40 -12.97 -4.07 -3.24
C THR A 40 -11.62 -3.46 -3.57
N LEU A 41 -10.56 -3.77 -2.83
CA LEU A 41 -9.24 -3.15 -3.00
C LEU A 41 -8.36 -4.01 -3.92
N ILE A 42 -8.75 -4.05 -5.18
CA ILE A 42 -8.03 -4.73 -6.25
C ILE A 42 -6.82 -3.88 -6.66
N GLN A 43 -5.67 -4.54 -6.83
CA GLN A 43 -4.43 -3.91 -7.27
C GLN A 43 -4.59 -3.24 -8.64
N ALA A 44 -3.88 -2.13 -8.86
CA ALA A 44 -3.86 -1.35 -10.10
C ALA A 44 -5.22 -0.72 -10.50
N ARG A 45 -6.14 -0.57 -9.55
CA ARG A 45 -7.36 0.24 -9.70
C ARG A 45 -7.26 1.52 -8.87
N THR A 46 -8.11 2.48 -9.23
CA THR A 46 -8.18 3.78 -8.56
C THR A 46 -9.41 3.87 -7.68
N TYR A 47 -9.21 4.39 -6.47
CA TYR A 47 -10.25 4.57 -5.49
C TYR A 47 -10.20 5.96 -4.87
N PHE A 48 -11.36 6.53 -4.57
CA PHE A 48 -11.50 7.58 -3.57
C PHE A 48 -11.58 6.94 -2.18
N ILE A 49 -10.59 7.22 -1.34
CA ILE A 49 -10.49 6.70 0.03
C ILE A 49 -10.50 7.87 1.01
N THR A 50 -11.39 7.84 2.00
CA THR A 50 -11.49 8.89 3.04
C THR A 50 -11.62 8.30 4.44
N ASN A 51 -11.33 9.10 5.47
CA ASN A 51 -11.43 8.72 6.89
C ASN A 51 -10.49 7.59 7.34
N ALA A 52 -9.26 7.54 6.79
CA ALA A 52 -8.28 6.49 7.12
C ALA A 52 -7.01 6.99 7.84
N LEU A 53 -6.79 8.30 7.96
CA LEU A 53 -5.52 8.88 8.40
C LEU A 53 -5.18 8.57 9.87
N LYS A 54 -3.94 8.10 10.11
CA LYS A 54 -3.35 7.86 11.44
C LYS A 54 -1.85 8.19 11.44
N PRO A 55 -1.29 8.66 12.57
CA PRO A 55 0.17 8.84 12.69
C PRO A 55 0.90 7.49 12.63
N ILE A 56 2.16 7.51 12.17
CA ILE A 56 3.01 6.32 12.13
C ILE A 56 4.38 6.53 12.81
N PRO A 57 4.78 5.63 13.73
CA PRO A 57 6.13 5.62 14.28
C PRO A 57 7.20 5.41 13.20
N THR A 58 8.30 6.15 13.27
CA THR A 58 9.40 6.10 12.28
C THR A 58 9.91 4.68 12.01
N LYS A 59 9.97 3.83 13.05
CA LYS A 59 10.43 2.44 12.96
C LYS A 59 9.56 1.54 12.07
N LEU A 60 8.33 1.93 11.78
CA LEU A 60 7.36 1.15 11.01
C LEU A 60 7.09 1.73 9.62
N ARG A 61 7.79 2.81 9.26
CA ARG A 61 7.63 3.49 7.98
C ARG A 61 8.33 2.70 6.87
N LEU A 62 7.57 2.40 5.83
CA LEU A 62 8.08 1.83 4.57
C LEU A 62 8.21 2.89 3.47
N VAL A 63 7.54 4.02 3.68
CA VAL A 63 7.51 5.16 2.77
C VAL A 63 7.84 6.39 3.60
N ASP A 64 8.51 7.37 2.99
CA ASP A 64 8.80 8.65 3.62
C ASP A 64 7.55 9.53 3.76
N HIS A 65 6.65 9.09 4.65
CA HIS A 65 5.42 9.80 4.99
C HIS A 65 5.18 9.70 6.51
N ASN A 66 4.82 10.82 7.13
CA ASN A 66 4.58 10.91 8.58
C ASN A 66 3.28 10.25 9.06
N TYR A 67 2.47 9.76 8.12
CA TYR A 67 1.13 9.24 8.36
C TYR A 67 0.96 7.93 7.59
N ARG A 68 0.07 7.10 8.11
CA ARG A 68 -0.41 5.89 7.47
C ARG A 68 -1.93 5.92 7.39
N TRP A 69 -2.48 5.11 6.51
CA TRP A 69 -3.91 4.86 6.47
C TRP A 69 -4.22 3.55 7.19
N ILE A 70 -5.20 3.56 8.10
CA ILE A 70 -5.79 2.34 8.64
C ILE A 70 -7.17 2.22 8.00
N ILE A 71 -7.29 1.25 7.10
CA ILE A 71 -8.54 0.96 6.40
C ILE A 71 -9.34 0.00 7.29
N ASN A 72 -10.56 0.39 7.59
CA ASN A 72 -11.49 -0.38 8.42
C ASN A 72 -12.94 -0.13 7.95
N THR A 73 -13.90 -0.77 8.61
CA THR A 73 -15.35 -0.58 8.38
C THR A 73 -15.86 0.88 8.32
N ARG A 74 -15.15 1.86 8.88
CA ARG A 74 -15.52 3.30 8.83
C ARG A 74 -14.84 4.06 7.69
N THR A 75 -13.92 3.43 6.98
CA THR A 75 -13.26 3.99 5.81
C THR A 75 -14.21 3.93 4.63
N VAL A 76 -14.43 5.08 3.99
CA VAL A 76 -15.25 5.13 2.77
C VAL A 76 -14.33 4.90 1.57
N ILE A 77 -14.67 3.89 0.75
CA ILE A 77 -13.95 3.52 -0.46
C ILE A 77 -14.96 3.57 -1.62
N LYS A 78 -14.62 4.28 -2.69
CA LYS A 78 -15.41 4.34 -3.91
C LYS A 78 -14.50 4.11 -5.12
N ASP A 79 -14.90 3.21 -6.01
CA ASP A 79 -14.25 3.05 -7.32
C ASP A 79 -14.34 4.34 -8.12
N VAL A 80 -13.28 4.63 -8.88
CA VAL A 80 -13.32 5.65 -9.92
C VAL A 80 -13.34 4.97 -11.27
N LEU A 81 -14.30 5.35 -12.11
CA LEU A 81 -14.41 4.84 -13.48
C LEU A 81 -13.22 5.36 -14.31
N GLU A 82 -12.66 4.49 -15.16
CA GLU A 82 -11.44 4.78 -15.94
C GLU A 82 -11.53 6.05 -16.79
N ASP A 83 -12.74 6.43 -17.21
CA ASP A 83 -12.99 7.62 -18.04
C ASP A 83 -12.73 8.96 -17.31
N GLU A 84 -12.62 8.95 -15.98
CA GLU A 84 -12.52 10.18 -15.19
C GLU A 84 -11.09 10.58 -14.80
N ILE A 85 -10.06 9.73 -15.01
CA ILE A 85 -8.71 10.06 -14.53
C ILE A 85 -7.57 9.59 -15.43
N SER A 86 -6.76 10.54 -15.93
CA SER A 86 -5.46 10.26 -16.57
C SER A 86 -4.37 10.00 -15.52
N PHE A 87 -4.25 8.76 -15.06
CA PHE A 87 -3.07 8.36 -14.29
C PHE A 87 -1.89 8.11 -15.21
N HIS A 88 -0.71 8.55 -14.79
CA HIS A 88 0.52 8.09 -15.39
C HIS A 88 0.67 6.60 -15.07
N THR A 89 0.84 5.77 -16.08
CA THR A 89 1.27 4.38 -15.92
C THR A 89 2.42 4.33 -14.93
N THR A 90 2.35 3.45 -13.92
CA THR A 90 3.40 3.33 -12.90
C THR A 90 4.75 3.18 -13.59
N GLU A 91 5.65 4.15 -13.41
CA GLU A 91 7.00 4.09 -13.99
C GLU A 91 7.84 3.09 -13.21
N TYR A 92 8.23 2.00 -13.87
CA TYR A 92 9.06 0.96 -13.30
C TYR A 92 10.50 1.10 -13.80
N SER A 93 11.45 1.22 -12.87
CA SER A 93 12.88 1.08 -13.16
C SER A 93 13.32 -0.33 -12.77
N PHE A 94 13.40 -1.22 -13.75
CA PHE A 94 13.83 -2.59 -13.53
C PHE A 94 15.36 -2.69 -13.52
N VAL A 95 15.91 -3.29 -12.47
CA VAL A 95 17.35 -3.63 -12.41
C VAL A 95 17.53 -5.10 -12.82
N PRO A 96 18.28 -5.39 -13.89
CA PRO A 96 18.56 -6.76 -14.30
C PRO A 96 19.32 -7.53 -13.20
N VAL A 97 18.96 -8.79 -12.95
CA VAL A 97 19.56 -9.64 -11.89
C VAL A 97 21.10 -9.76 -12.00
N ARG A 98 21.65 -9.61 -13.20
CA ARG A 98 23.10 -9.78 -13.46
C ARG A 98 23.97 -8.65 -12.92
N SER A 99 23.42 -7.49 -12.55
CA SER A 99 24.22 -6.35 -12.06
C SER A 99 24.46 -6.34 -10.54
N GLN A 100 24.03 -7.36 -9.80
CA GLN A 100 24.23 -7.47 -8.33
C GLN A 100 25.41 -8.37 -7.91
N PHE A 101 26.12 -9.02 -8.84
CA PHE A 101 27.25 -9.92 -8.54
C PHE A 101 28.61 -9.36 -9.00
N VAL A 102 28.98 -8.17 -8.52
CA VAL A 102 30.32 -7.55 -8.69
C VAL A 102 30.50 -6.70 -7.42
N THR A 103 31.39 -6.90 -6.45
CA THR A 103 32.70 -7.56 -6.31
C THR A 103 32.86 -7.94 -4.83
N ILE A 104 33.34 -9.15 -4.50
CA ILE A 104 33.96 -9.41 -3.19
C ILE A 104 35.47 -9.20 -3.40
N PRO A 105 36.12 -8.19 -2.79
CA PRO A 105 37.56 -8.07 -2.88
C PRO A 105 38.23 -9.18 -2.04
N ASN A 106 39.32 -9.72 -2.59
CA ASN A 106 40.25 -10.63 -1.90
C ASN A 106 40.93 -9.97 -0.71
#